data_AF-A0A932ZN10-F1
#
_entry.id   AF-A0A932ZN10-F1
#
_cell.length_a   1.000
_cell.length_b   1.000
_cell.length_c   1.000
_cell.angle_alpha   90.00
_cell.angle_beta   90.00
_cell.angle_gamma   90.00
#
_symmetry.space_group_name_H-M   'P 1'
#
loop_
_entity.id
_entity.type
_entity.pdbx_description
1 polymer ?
#
loop_
_entity_poly.entity_id
_entity_poly.type
_entity_poly.pdbx_seq_one_letter_code
_entity_poly.pdbx_strand_id
1 'polypeptide(L)'
;MTPAGAGAGPARPAEGGPFLRRTVPCPVCRKGAPNRSIKVKSYEFVEIEPDRYPRVVRWRDAAFQAVRPNHYHFWACVACGFVDEGESFRARSERAEAPAGVAELLRKPPPAVALLRGWLDLASPRYDFRTALGIHLLGLAVQDALGAHRDAVLRASLSLRAAWMFRELDGLGAALARPAALSSDLAALCSAWPEAPLDERACLRRAAESYRAQYDLTRGGADARRDVTLLLLLGEIRRRAGDTELAVGALRLASQTLLGPGTGGVSSGEPWRERALEEMRDLRERLRSQPVQSGPT
;
A
#
# COMPACT_ATOMS: atom_id res chain seq x y z
N MET A 1 17.71 11.18 -21.52
CA MET A 1 16.91 11.55 -20.32
C MET A 1 17.90 11.84 -19.21
N THR A 2 18.05 13.10 -18.82
CA THR A 2 19.09 13.57 -17.90
C THR A 2 18.60 13.42 -16.45
N PRO A 3 19.38 12.86 -15.51
CA PRO A 3 18.98 12.82 -14.11
C PRO A 3 18.97 14.23 -13.55
N ALA A 4 17.82 14.63 -13.00
CA ALA A 4 17.62 15.93 -12.35
C ALA A 4 18.56 16.06 -11.13
N GLY A 5 19.25 17.20 -11.07
CA GLY A 5 20.28 17.49 -10.07
C GLY A 5 19.76 17.44 -8.63
N ALA A 6 20.56 16.80 -7.78
CA ALA A 6 20.51 16.96 -6.34
C ALA A 6 21.09 18.34 -5.98
N GLY A 7 20.31 19.20 -5.30
CA GLY A 7 20.86 20.40 -4.67
C GLY A 7 19.97 21.64 -4.71
N ALA A 8 18.82 21.59 -4.05
CA ALA A 8 18.17 22.79 -3.53
C ALA A 8 17.52 22.41 -2.19
N GLY A 9 18.05 22.93 -1.09
CA GLY A 9 17.42 22.78 0.23
C GLY A 9 15.99 23.31 0.18
N PRO A 10 15.01 22.64 0.83
CA PRO A 10 13.62 22.97 0.63
C PRO A 10 13.31 24.36 1.19
N ALA A 11 13.05 25.31 0.30
CA ALA A 11 12.40 26.56 0.62
C ALA A 11 11.17 26.28 1.49
N ARG A 12 11.01 27.06 2.57
CA ARG A 12 9.84 27.00 3.47
C ARG A 12 8.58 26.94 2.60
N PRO A 13 7.72 25.91 2.74
CA PRO A 13 6.49 25.85 1.96
C PRO A 13 5.64 27.06 2.34
N ALA A 14 5.44 27.98 1.39
CA ALA A 14 4.54 29.11 1.54
C ALA A 14 3.17 28.61 2.02
N GLU A 15 2.51 29.39 2.88
CA GLU A 15 1.10 29.21 3.20
C GLU A 15 0.32 29.15 1.88
N GLY A 16 -0.09 27.95 1.47
CA GLY A 16 -0.62 27.72 0.11
C GLY A 16 -0.27 26.39 -0.53
N GLY A 17 0.79 25.70 -0.09
CA GLY A 17 1.21 24.41 -0.65
C GLY A 17 0.15 23.30 -0.67
N PRO A 18 0.38 22.18 -1.37
CA PRO A 18 -0.60 21.13 -1.58
C PRO A 18 -0.84 20.26 -0.34
N PHE A 19 -0.15 20.52 0.77
CA PHE A 19 -0.27 19.75 2.01
C PHE A 19 -1.31 20.36 2.95
N LEU A 20 -2.20 19.53 3.47
CA LEU A 20 -3.09 19.85 4.58
C LEU A 20 -2.52 19.22 5.84
N ARG A 21 -2.17 20.04 6.83
CA ARG A 21 -1.77 19.59 8.16
C ARG A 21 -3.03 19.47 9.02
N ARG A 22 -3.17 18.36 9.74
CA ARG A 22 -4.28 18.12 10.66
C ARG A 22 -3.76 17.45 11.90
N THR A 23 -4.26 17.87 13.06
CA THR A 23 -4.05 17.15 14.32
C THR A 23 -5.41 16.67 14.78
N VAL A 24 -5.60 15.35 14.80
CA VAL A 24 -6.85 14.73 15.26
C VAL A 24 -6.55 13.82 16.46
N PRO A 25 -7.49 13.62 17.40
CA PRO A 25 -7.31 12.64 18.47
C PRO A 25 -7.06 11.24 17.92
N CYS A 26 -6.12 10.48 18.47
CA CYS A 26 -5.94 9.08 18.08
C CYS A 26 -7.19 8.26 18.50
N PRO A 27 -7.76 7.41 17.62
CA PRO A 27 -8.89 6.55 17.99
C PRO A 27 -8.61 5.59 19.15
N VAL A 28 -7.32 5.25 19.36
CA VAL A 28 -6.90 4.29 20.38
C VAL A 28 -6.51 4.98 21.69
N CYS A 29 -5.53 5.90 21.64
CA CYS A 29 -4.97 6.50 22.86
C CYS A 29 -5.46 7.92 23.14
N ARG A 30 -6.32 8.49 22.29
CA ARG A 30 -6.89 9.85 22.36
C ARG A 30 -5.90 11.02 22.33
N LYS A 31 -4.58 10.77 22.38
CA LYS A 31 -3.54 11.80 22.20
C LYS A 31 -3.63 12.40 20.79
N GLY A 32 -3.31 13.68 20.65
CA GLY A 32 -3.26 14.36 19.37
C GLY A 32 -2.24 13.70 18.42
N ALA A 33 -2.68 13.34 17.21
CA ALA A 33 -1.86 12.72 16.19
C ALA A 33 -1.69 13.69 15.00
N PRO A 34 -0.55 14.42 14.91
CA PRO A 34 -0.29 15.31 13.78
C PRO A 34 -0.05 14.48 12.52
N ASN A 35 -0.86 14.70 11.50
CA ASN A 35 -0.78 14.01 10.23
C ASN A 35 -0.92 14.99 9.06
N ARG A 36 -0.54 14.52 7.88
CA ARG A 36 -0.64 15.28 6.62
C ARG A 36 -1.44 14.51 5.59
N SER A 37 -2.19 15.25 4.78
CA SER A 37 -2.77 14.73 3.54
C SER A 37 -2.45 15.69 2.40
N ILE A 38 -2.55 15.21 1.16
CA ILE A 38 -2.42 16.08 -0.01
C ILE A 38 -3.81 16.57 -0.43
N LYS A 39 -3.94 17.86 -0.74
CA LYS A 39 -5.17 18.48 -1.25
C LYS A 39 -5.62 17.77 -2.52
N VAL A 40 -6.88 17.40 -2.59
CA VAL A 40 -7.49 16.80 -3.79
C VAL A 40 -7.27 17.72 -4.98
N LYS A 41 -7.04 17.13 -6.17
CA LYS A 41 -6.73 17.83 -7.42
C LYS A 41 -5.38 18.58 -7.47
N SER A 42 -4.49 18.44 -6.48
CA SER A 42 -3.14 19.04 -6.58
C SER A 42 -2.21 18.30 -7.55
N TYR A 43 -2.54 17.06 -7.85
CA TYR A 43 -1.84 16.19 -8.78
C TYR A 43 -2.84 15.27 -9.50
N GLU A 44 -2.39 14.62 -10.57
CA GLU A 44 -3.09 13.54 -11.25
C GLU A 44 -2.14 12.37 -11.54
N PHE A 45 -2.69 11.16 -11.60
CA PHE A 45 -1.97 9.98 -12.04
C PHE A 45 -2.09 9.87 -13.56
N VAL A 46 -0.98 10.04 -14.28
CA VAL A 46 -0.93 9.98 -15.74
C VAL A 46 -0.79 8.54 -16.22
N GLU A 47 0.04 7.76 -15.51
CA GLU A 47 0.26 6.34 -15.79
C GLU A 47 0.12 5.55 -14.49
N ILE A 48 -0.72 4.51 -14.52
CA ILE A 48 -0.95 3.60 -13.41
C ILE A 48 -0.64 2.18 -13.91
N GLU A 49 0.25 1.49 -13.21
CA GLU A 49 0.57 0.10 -13.52
C GLU A 49 -0.59 -0.84 -13.16
N PRO A 50 -0.63 -2.07 -13.71
CA PRO A 50 -1.75 -2.98 -13.47
C PRO A 50 -1.94 -3.39 -12.00
N ASP A 51 -0.90 -3.29 -11.17
CA ASP A 51 -0.98 -3.51 -9.71
C ASP A 51 -1.43 -2.25 -8.94
N ARG A 52 -1.89 -1.23 -9.67
CA ARG A 52 -2.32 0.10 -9.20
C ARG A 52 -1.20 1.02 -8.73
N TYR A 53 0.07 0.70 -8.98
CA TYR A 53 1.18 1.60 -8.68
C TYR A 53 1.15 2.85 -9.61
N PRO A 54 1.09 4.08 -9.09
CA PRO A 54 1.14 5.29 -9.91
C PRO A 54 2.57 5.59 -10.35
N ARG A 55 2.94 5.09 -11.54
CA ARG A 55 4.28 5.24 -12.11
C ARG A 55 4.61 6.68 -12.51
N VAL A 56 3.64 7.37 -13.11
CA VAL A 56 3.80 8.78 -13.52
C VAL A 56 2.75 9.64 -12.84
N VAL A 57 3.23 10.57 -12.01
CA VAL A 57 2.41 11.57 -11.31
C VAL A 57 2.70 12.93 -11.92
N ARG A 58 1.67 13.67 -12.31
CA ARG A 58 1.79 15.07 -12.74
C ARG A 58 1.27 15.98 -11.65
N TRP A 59 2.14 16.82 -11.11
CA TRP A 59 1.75 17.86 -10.17
C TRP A 59 1.32 19.12 -10.91
N ARG A 60 0.30 19.83 -10.39
CA ARG A 60 -0.10 21.14 -10.93
C ARG A 60 0.97 22.20 -10.73
N ASP A 61 1.68 22.11 -9.62
CA ASP A 61 2.84 22.95 -9.32
C ASP A 61 4.10 22.09 -9.37
N ALA A 62 4.99 22.42 -10.32
CA ALA A 62 6.22 21.69 -10.60
C ALA A 62 7.17 21.65 -9.39
N ALA A 63 7.06 22.58 -8.43
CA ALA A 63 7.86 22.57 -7.20
C ALA A 63 7.61 21.33 -6.32
N PHE A 64 6.53 20.58 -6.57
CA PHE A 64 6.17 19.36 -5.86
C PHE A 64 6.38 18.09 -6.69
N GLN A 65 7.02 18.16 -7.86
CA GLN A 65 7.20 17.00 -8.73
C GLN A 65 7.99 15.84 -8.08
N ALA A 66 8.84 16.15 -7.10
CA ALA A 66 9.56 15.16 -6.29
C ALA A 66 8.72 14.52 -5.16
N VAL A 67 7.54 15.04 -4.88
CA VAL A 67 6.65 14.52 -3.83
C VAL A 67 5.91 13.30 -4.35
N ARG A 68 5.95 12.21 -3.57
CA ARG A 68 5.22 10.96 -3.84
C ARG A 68 3.89 10.97 -3.09
N PRO A 69 2.73 11.00 -3.78
CA PRO A 69 1.45 11.00 -3.08
C PRO A 69 1.20 9.79 -2.19
N ASN A 70 1.73 8.62 -2.59
CA ASN A 70 1.59 7.37 -1.83
C ASN A 70 2.15 7.45 -0.41
N HIS A 71 3.12 8.33 -0.15
CA HIS A 71 3.70 8.50 1.19
C HIS A 71 2.68 9.05 2.20
N TYR A 72 1.58 9.66 1.73
CA TYR A 72 0.61 10.38 2.56
C TYR A 72 -0.74 9.65 2.69
N HIS A 73 -0.82 8.39 2.28
CA HIS A 73 -2.08 7.64 2.26
C HIS A 73 -2.54 7.22 3.67
N PHE A 74 -1.60 6.75 4.50
CA PHE A 74 -1.88 6.30 5.86
C PHE A 74 -1.52 7.37 6.88
N TRP A 75 -2.29 7.37 7.97
CA TRP A 75 -2.05 8.21 9.14
C TRP A 75 -1.57 7.35 10.29
N ALA A 76 -0.69 7.92 11.11
CA ALA A 76 -0.10 7.23 12.25
C ALA A 76 -0.23 8.06 13.52
N CYS A 77 -0.30 7.38 14.67
CA CYS A 77 -0.13 7.98 15.97
C CYS A 77 1.24 7.64 16.54
N VAL A 78 2.13 8.63 16.66
CA VAL A 78 3.47 8.44 17.27
C VAL A 78 3.42 7.95 18.73
N ALA A 79 2.32 8.25 19.43
CA ALA A 79 2.20 7.96 20.86
C ALA A 79 1.84 6.51 21.18
N CYS A 80 1.06 5.81 20.34
CA CYS A 80 0.73 4.40 20.56
C CYS A 80 1.10 3.49 19.39
N GLY A 81 1.39 4.03 18.20
CA GLY A 81 1.73 3.27 17.00
C GLY A 81 0.52 2.83 16.16
N PHE A 82 -0.69 3.31 16.46
CA PHE A 82 -1.86 3.01 15.64
C PHE A 82 -1.72 3.62 14.24
N VAL A 83 -2.02 2.83 13.21
CA VAL A 83 -2.01 3.22 11.79
C VAL A 83 -3.32 2.81 11.15
N ASP A 84 -3.89 3.69 10.33
CA ASP A 84 -5.08 3.44 9.51
C ASP A 84 -5.04 4.34 8.27
N GLU A 85 -5.93 4.10 7.30
CA GLU A 85 -6.13 5.01 6.17
C GLU A 85 -6.57 6.38 6.68
N GLY A 86 -6.09 7.47 6.07
CA GLY A 86 -6.32 8.81 6.61
C GLY A 86 -7.81 9.19 6.78
N GLU A 87 -8.70 8.64 5.96
CA GLU A 87 -10.14 8.83 6.11
C GLU A 87 -10.72 7.99 7.26
N SER A 88 -10.42 6.69 7.30
CA SER A 88 -10.82 5.77 8.36
C SER A 88 -10.30 6.20 9.73
N PHE A 89 -9.05 6.67 9.82
CA PHE A 89 -8.47 7.21 11.04
C PHE A 89 -9.30 8.37 11.60
N ARG A 90 -9.73 9.31 10.74
CA ARG A 90 -10.56 10.45 11.15
C ARG A 90 -11.96 10.01 11.57
N ALA A 91 -12.62 9.19 10.76
CA ALA A 91 -13.96 8.70 11.08
C ALA A 91 -13.99 7.96 12.43
N ARG A 92 -12.99 7.10 12.69
CA ARG A 92 -12.83 6.42 13.99
C ARG A 92 -12.47 7.36 15.13
N SER A 93 -11.71 8.43 14.85
CA SER A 93 -11.35 9.45 15.84
C SER A 93 -12.58 10.18 16.36
N GLU A 94 -13.45 10.58 15.42
CA GLU A 94 -14.73 11.25 15.70
C GLU A 94 -15.67 10.36 16.52
N ARG A 95 -15.73 9.05 16.19
CA ARG A 95 -16.53 8.07 16.94
C ARG A 95 -15.87 7.56 18.23
N ALA A 96 -14.62 7.93 18.50
CA ALA A 96 -13.81 7.37 19.59
C ALA A 96 -13.74 5.83 19.61
N GLU A 97 -13.63 5.23 18.42
CA GLU A 97 -13.76 3.79 18.21
C GLU A 97 -12.41 3.16 17.83
N ALA A 98 -11.84 2.36 18.71
CA ALA A 98 -10.67 1.55 18.41
C ALA A 98 -11.09 0.24 17.72
N PRO A 99 -10.38 -0.22 16.67
CA PRO A 99 -10.62 -1.56 16.13
C PRO A 99 -10.37 -2.64 17.19
N ALA A 100 -11.08 -3.76 17.07
CA ALA A 100 -11.02 -4.86 18.03
C ALA A 100 -9.57 -5.34 18.27
N GLY A 101 -9.20 -5.53 19.54
CA GLY A 101 -7.88 -6.00 19.95
C GLY A 101 -6.74 -4.96 19.87
N VAL A 102 -6.88 -3.89 19.08
CA VAL A 102 -5.81 -2.91 18.86
C VAL A 102 -5.43 -2.17 20.15
N ALA A 103 -6.41 -1.72 20.93
CA ALA A 103 -6.13 -0.98 22.15
C ALA A 103 -5.36 -1.81 23.19
N GLU A 104 -5.70 -3.10 23.29
CA GLU A 104 -5.02 -4.05 24.17
C GLU A 104 -3.57 -4.29 23.71
N LEU A 105 -3.40 -4.61 22.43
CA LEU A 105 -2.10 -4.83 21.81
C LEU A 105 -1.16 -3.63 22.01
N LEU A 106 -1.65 -2.42 21.73
CA LEU A 106 -0.83 -1.21 21.80
C LEU A 106 -0.55 -0.70 23.22
N ARG A 107 -1.20 -1.27 24.25
CA ARG A 107 -0.83 -1.01 25.65
C ARG A 107 0.51 -1.65 26.00
N LYS A 108 0.82 -2.81 25.41
CA LYS A 108 2.09 -3.53 25.53
C LYS A 108 2.57 -3.90 24.12
N PRO A 109 3.06 -2.92 23.34
CA PRO A 109 3.37 -3.13 21.93
C PRO A 109 4.48 -4.17 21.77
N PRO A 110 4.40 -5.05 20.75
CA PRO A 110 5.52 -5.92 20.37
C PRO A 110 6.80 -5.13 20.06
N PRO A 111 7.99 -5.73 20.20
CA PRO A 111 9.26 -5.04 19.94
C PRO A 111 9.33 -4.33 18.58
N ALA A 112 8.83 -4.98 17.52
CA ALA A 112 8.77 -4.41 16.18
C ALA A 112 7.95 -3.10 16.12
N VAL A 113 6.79 -3.08 16.79
CA VAL A 113 5.91 -1.90 16.85
C VAL A 113 6.59 -0.77 17.62
N ALA A 114 7.26 -1.08 18.74
CA ALA A 114 8.01 -0.10 19.51
C ALA A 114 9.17 0.51 18.68
N LEU A 115 9.93 -0.32 17.96
CA LEU A 115 11.02 0.11 17.10
C LEU A 115 10.52 1.02 15.95
N LEU A 116 9.49 0.58 15.22
CA LEU A 116 8.94 1.30 14.07
C LEU A 116 8.30 2.65 14.45
N ARG A 117 7.78 2.78 15.68
CA ARG A 117 7.33 4.09 16.19
C ARG A 117 8.47 5.11 16.26
N GLY A 118 9.70 4.66 16.54
CA GLY A 118 10.90 5.50 16.51
C GLY A 118 11.30 5.95 15.10
N TRP A 119 10.70 5.39 14.05
CA TRP A 119 10.98 5.80 12.67
C TRP A 119 10.18 7.02 12.24
N LEU A 120 9.16 7.40 13.01
CA LEU A 120 8.18 8.38 12.59
C LEU A 120 8.60 9.81 12.92
N ASP A 121 8.99 10.59 11.92
CA ASP A 121 9.10 12.04 12.02
C ASP A 121 7.90 12.73 11.35
N LEU A 122 6.77 12.75 12.07
CA LEU A 122 5.57 13.45 11.60
C LEU A 122 5.68 14.98 11.74
N ALA A 123 6.72 15.50 12.42
CA ALA A 123 6.95 16.93 12.58
C ALA A 123 7.59 17.54 11.33
N SER A 124 8.50 16.83 10.65
CA SER A 124 9.17 17.27 9.42
C SER A 124 8.20 17.82 8.37
N PRO A 125 8.47 18.95 7.68
CA PRO A 125 7.53 19.56 6.73
C PRO A 125 6.98 18.64 5.64
N ARG A 126 7.71 17.59 5.28
CA ARG A 126 7.35 16.55 4.32
C ARG A 126 7.73 15.19 4.90
N TYR A 127 6.98 14.14 4.58
CA TYR A 127 7.40 12.80 4.94
C TYR A 127 8.59 12.42 4.08
N ASP A 128 9.71 12.14 4.73
CA ASP A 128 10.82 11.48 4.06
C ASP A 128 10.47 10.02 3.76
N PHE A 129 11.31 9.37 2.96
CA PHE A 129 11.08 7.98 2.57
C PHE A 129 11.04 7.05 3.80
N ARG A 130 11.94 7.27 4.76
CA ARG A 130 12.05 6.48 5.99
C ARG A 130 10.76 6.53 6.82
N THR A 131 10.22 7.73 7.06
CA THR A 131 8.96 7.92 7.77
C THR A 131 7.80 7.27 7.01
N ALA A 132 7.73 7.48 5.69
CA ALA A 132 6.67 6.89 4.88
C ALA A 132 6.68 5.35 4.95
N LEU A 133 7.84 4.72 4.75
CA LEU A 133 8.01 3.27 4.87
C LEU A 133 7.72 2.79 6.31
N GLY A 134 8.20 3.53 7.31
CA GLY A 134 7.96 3.26 8.72
C GLY A 134 6.47 3.21 9.06
N ILE A 135 5.65 4.13 8.53
CA ILE A 135 4.19 4.11 8.72
C ILE A 135 3.58 2.81 8.18
N HIS A 136 4.00 2.38 6.98
CA HIS A 136 3.44 1.20 6.34
C HIS A 136 3.83 -0.08 7.08
N LEU A 137 5.13 -0.24 7.39
CA LEU A 137 5.63 -1.38 8.16
C LEU A 137 5.05 -1.40 9.58
N LEU A 138 4.84 -0.25 10.21
CA LEU A 138 4.20 -0.14 11.53
C LEU A 138 2.76 -0.67 11.48
N GLY A 139 1.98 -0.24 10.48
CA GLY A 139 0.64 -0.77 10.27
C GLY A 139 0.63 -2.28 10.08
N LEU A 140 1.56 -2.81 9.27
CA LEU A 140 1.67 -4.26 9.05
C LEU A 140 2.06 -5.03 10.31
N ALA A 141 3.02 -4.53 11.09
CA ALA A 141 3.42 -5.15 12.34
C ALA A 141 2.26 -5.22 13.35
N VAL A 142 1.43 -4.16 13.40
CA VAL A 142 0.21 -4.15 14.20
C VAL A 142 -0.79 -5.18 13.67
N GLN A 143 -1.07 -5.20 12.36
CA GLN A 143 -2.02 -6.14 11.76
C GLN A 143 -1.61 -7.61 11.93
N ASP A 144 -0.33 -7.93 11.83
CA ASP A 144 0.16 -9.29 12.03
C ASP A 144 0.05 -9.73 13.50
N ALA A 145 0.32 -8.81 14.44
CA ALA A 145 0.19 -9.09 15.87
C ALA A 145 -1.26 -9.22 16.35
N LEU A 146 -2.26 -8.75 15.59
CA LEU A 146 -3.69 -8.92 15.90
C LEU A 146 -4.20 -10.35 15.64
N GLY A 147 -3.48 -11.17 14.88
CA GLY A 147 -3.87 -12.55 14.58
C GLY A 147 -5.27 -12.62 13.95
N ALA A 148 -6.23 -13.25 14.64
CA ALA A 148 -7.61 -13.42 14.16
C ALA A 148 -8.39 -12.11 14.04
N HIS A 149 -8.00 -11.06 14.75
CA HIS A 149 -8.67 -9.74 14.71
C HIS A 149 -8.13 -8.82 13.61
N ARG A 150 -7.20 -9.28 12.78
CA ARG A 150 -6.62 -8.48 11.71
C ARG A 150 -7.67 -8.09 10.67
N ASP A 151 -7.56 -6.87 10.17
CA ASP A 151 -8.34 -6.36 9.04
C ASP A 151 -7.62 -6.75 7.73
N ALA A 152 -8.20 -7.69 7.00
CA ALA A 152 -7.63 -8.20 5.76
C ALA A 152 -7.50 -7.12 4.68
N VAL A 153 -8.42 -6.16 4.62
CA VAL A 153 -8.41 -5.08 3.62
C VAL A 153 -7.28 -4.10 3.94
N LEU A 154 -7.20 -3.63 5.18
CA LEU A 154 -6.15 -2.72 5.62
C LEU A 154 -4.76 -3.37 5.47
N ARG A 155 -4.62 -4.63 5.88
CA ARG A 155 -3.37 -5.39 5.72
C ARG A 155 -2.97 -5.52 4.24
N ALA A 156 -3.91 -5.77 3.33
CA ALA A 156 -3.65 -5.84 1.90
C ALA A 156 -3.18 -4.47 1.36
N SER A 157 -3.87 -3.39 1.73
CA SER A 157 -3.59 -2.02 1.33
C SER A 157 -2.20 -1.55 1.79
N LEU A 158 -1.85 -1.84 3.05
CA LEU A 158 -0.53 -1.56 3.64
C LEU A 158 0.58 -2.36 2.94
N SER A 159 0.36 -3.66 2.71
CA SER A 159 1.35 -4.56 2.09
C SER A 159 1.64 -4.13 0.65
N LEU A 160 0.60 -3.83 -0.13
CA LEU A 160 0.75 -3.42 -1.52
C LEU A 160 1.53 -2.11 -1.63
N ARG A 161 1.23 -1.11 -0.79
CA ARG A 161 1.96 0.17 -0.79
C ARG A 161 3.37 0.06 -0.24
N ALA A 162 3.62 -0.82 0.75
CA ALA A 162 4.98 -1.12 1.17
C ALA A 162 5.79 -1.74 0.02
N ALA A 163 5.19 -2.64 -0.76
CA ALA A 163 5.82 -3.21 -1.96
C ALA A 163 6.23 -2.11 -2.96
N TRP A 164 5.34 -1.14 -3.20
CA TRP A 164 5.64 0.01 -4.05
C TRP A 164 6.82 0.84 -3.53
N MET A 165 6.95 1.01 -2.21
CA MET A 165 8.09 1.71 -1.63
C MET A 165 9.40 0.95 -1.82
N PHE A 166 9.40 -0.37 -1.64
CA PHE A 166 10.58 -1.18 -1.93
C PHE A 166 10.95 -1.14 -3.41
N ARG A 167 9.96 -1.18 -4.32
CA ARG A 167 10.17 -0.96 -5.75
C ARG A 167 10.83 0.39 -6.05
N GLU A 168 10.35 1.46 -5.39
CA GLU A 168 10.96 2.78 -5.51
C GLU A 168 12.41 2.76 -5.00
N LEU A 169 12.65 2.15 -3.83
CA LEU A 169 13.98 2.03 -3.24
C LEU A 169 14.98 1.34 -4.17
N ASP A 170 14.55 0.28 -4.86
CA ASP A 170 15.40 -0.46 -5.80
C ASP A 170 15.56 0.30 -7.14
N GLY A 171 14.50 0.95 -7.62
CA GLY A 171 14.51 1.75 -8.85
C GLY A 171 15.32 3.06 -8.76
N LEU A 172 15.56 3.58 -7.55
CA LEU A 172 16.47 4.70 -7.31
C LEU A 172 17.93 4.34 -7.62
N GLY A 173 18.27 3.04 -7.71
CA GLY A 173 19.59 2.53 -8.05
C GLY A 173 20.71 3.05 -7.13
N ALA A 174 21.97 2.92 -7.57
CA ALA A 174 23.13 3.47 -6.87
C ALA A 174 23.17 5.02 -6.84
N ALA A 175 22.31 5.70 -7.62
CA ALA A 175 22.33 7.15 -7.81
C ALA A 175 21.82 7.93 -6.58
N LEU A 176 21.01 7.30 -5.73
CA LEU A 176 20.68 7.78 -4.40
C LEU A 176 20.99 6.64 -3.45
N ALA A 177 22.24 6.57 -2.99
CA ALA A 177 22.69 5.58 -2.03
C ALA A 177 21.59 5.39 -0.97
N ARG A 178 21.09 4.14 -0.86
CA ARG A 178 20.13 3.76 0.19
C ARG A 178 20.64 4.40 1.47
N PRO A 179 19.87 5.31 2.11
CA PRO A 179 20.39 6.07 3.24
C PRO A 179 20.97 5.06 4.24
N ALA A 180 22.23 5.21 4.64
CA ALA A 180 22.92 4.21 5.46
C ALA A 180 22.09 3.85 6.72
N ALA A 181 21.41 4.86 7.28
CA ALA A 181 20.45 4.71 8.36
C ALA A 181 19.33 3.69 8.07
N LEU A 182 18.77 3.69 6.86
CA LEU A 182 17.69 2.78 6.48
C LEU A 182 18.16 1.32 6.44
N SER A 183 19.39 1.04 6.00
CA SER A 183 19.93 -0.33 6.01
C SER A 183 20.09 -0.85 7.44
N SER A 184 20.64 -0.03 8.35
CA SER A 184 20.75 -0.40 9.77
C SER A 184 19.38 -0.54 10.43
N ASP A 185 18.43 0.32 10.09
CA ASP A 185 17.05 0.27 10.57
C ASP A 185 16.37 -1.04 10.16
N LEU A 186 16.48 -1.43 8.88
CA LEU A 186 15.90 -2.69 8.38
C LEU A 186 16.54 -3.92 9.03
N ALA A 187 17.85 -3.90 9.29
CA ALA A 187 18.53 -4.98 10.02
C ALA A 187 18.02 -5.10 11.46
N ALA A 188 17.88 -3.98 12.17
CA ALA A 188 17.31 -3.96 13.51
C ALA A 188 15.84 -4.45 13.50
N LEU A 189 15.08 -4.07 12.48
CA LEU A 189 13.71 -4.55 12.31
C LEU A 189 13.63 -6.04 12.06
N CYS A 190 14.51 -6.60 11.22
CA CYS A 190 14.60 -8.05 10.99
C CYS A 190 14.85 -8.81 12.31
N SER A 191 15.70 -8.27 13.18
CA SER A 191 15.93 -8.87 14.51
C SER A 191 14.69 -8.80 15.42
N ALA A 192 13.91 -7.71 15.35
CA ALA A 192 12.72 -7.52 16.17
C ALA A 192 11.45 -8.19 15.59
N TRP A 193 11.48 -8.51 14.30
CA TRP A 193 10.40 -9.11 13.53
C TRP A 193 10.98 -9.98 12.40
N PRO A 194 11.35 -11.24 12.69
CA PRO A 194 12.03 -12.11 11.73
C PRO A 194 11.23 -12.35 10.44
N GLU A 195 9.90 -12.34 10.52
CA GLU A 195 9.01 -12.57 9.38
C GLU A 195 8.74 -11.28 8.59
N ALA A 196 9.29 -10.13 8.97
CA ALA A 196 8.99 -8.84 8.35
C ALA A 196 9.15 -8.88 6.82
N PRO A 197 8.23 -8.27 6.05
CA PRO A 197 8.36 -8.20 4.60
C PRO A 197 9.29 -7.04 4.24
N LEU A 198 10.58 -7.31 4.11
CA LEU A 198 11.64 -6.30 3.93
C LEU A 198 12.08 -6.12 2.46
N ASP A 199 11.27 -6.61 1.52
CA ASP A 199 11.46 -6.44 0.09
C ASP A 199 10.10 -6.39 -0.65
N GLU A 200 10.14 -5.98 -1.91
CA GLU A 200 8.93 -5.86 -2.74
C GLU A 200 8.18 -7.20 -2.83
N ARG A 201 8.89 -8.31 -3.07
CA ARG A 201 8.28 -9.62 -3.35
C ARG A 201 7.55 -10.15 -2.11
N ALA A 202 8.14 -10.05 -0.93
CA ALA A 202 7.55 -10.43 0.34
C ALA A 202 6.30 -9.60 0.65
N CYS A 203 6.35 -8.28 0.41
CA CYS A 203 5.19 -7.41 0.55
C CYS A 203 4.06 -7.79 -0.43
N LEU A 204 4.37 -8.06 -1.70
CA LEU A 204 3.36 -8.46 -2.70
C LEU A 204 2.69 -9.78 -2.33
N ARG A 205 3.44 -10.78 -1.84
CA ARG A 205 2.86 -12.05 -1.38
C ARG A 205 1.86 -11.85 -0.25
N ARG A 206 2.22 -11.04 0.75
CA ARG A 206 1.32 -10.69 1.87
C ARG A 206 0.09 -9.91 1.42
N ALA A 207 0.26 -9.00 0.46
CA ALA A 207 -0.86 -8.26 -0.14
C ALA A 207 -1.82 -9.24 -0.83
N ALA A 208 -1.28 -10.16 -1.63
CA ALA A 208 -2.07 -11.15 -2.34
C ALA A 208 -2.81 -12.13 -1.41
N GLU A 209 -2.17 -12.60 -0.34
CA GLU A 209 -2.82 -13.42 0.69
C GLU A 209 -3.99 -12.68 1.35
N SER A 210 -3.79 -11.41 1.68
CA SER A 210 -4.80 -10.61 2.38
C SER A 210 -5.98 -10.25 1.45
N TYR A 211 -5.70 -9.90 0.19
CA TYR A 211 -6.74 -9.73 -0.83
C TYR A 211 -7.48 -11.04 -1.14
N ARG A 212 -6.79 -12.17 -1.13
CA ARG A 212 -7.43 -13.48 -1.32
C ARG A 212 -8.37 -13.80 -0.16
N ALA A 213 -7.94 -13.58 1.08
CA ALA A 213 -8.80 -13.75 2.24
C ALA A 213 -10.04 -12.86 2.16
N GLN A 214 -9.88 -11.60 1.74
CA GLN A 214 -11.01 -10.70 1.52
C GLN A 214 -11.95 -11.20 0.41
N TYR A 215 -11.41 -11.67 -0.72
CA TYR A 215 -12.21 -12.27 -1.78
C TYR A 215 -13.00 -13.47 -1.29
N ASP A 216 -12.37 -14.39 -0.56
CA ASP A 216 -13.04 -15.60 -0.06
C ASP A 216 -14.17 -15.28 0.92
N LEU A 217 -14.08 -14.16 1.66
CA LEU A 217 -15.16 -13.66 2.54
C LEU A 217 -16.32 -13.00 1.79
N THR A 218 -16.06 -12.36 0.65
CA THR A 218 -17.09 -11.56 -0.05
C THR A 218 -17.58 -12.15 -1.37
N ARG A 219 -16.92 -13.20 -1.88
CA ARG A 219 -17.28 -13.86 -3.13
C ARG A 219 -18.69 -14.42 -3.06
N GLY A 220 -19.40 -14.40 -4.18
CA GLY A 220 -20.80 -14.81 -4.25
C GLY A 220 -21.77 -13.72 -3.77
N GLY A 221 -21.28 -12.53 -3.45
CA GLY A 221 -22.10 -11.34 -3.32
C GLY A 221 -22.67 -10.87 -4.66
N ALA A 222 -23.52 -9.84 -4.62
CA ALA A 222 -24.23 -9.32 -5.80
C ALA A 222 -23.37 -8.51 -6.79
N ASP A 223 -22.07 -8.30 -6.52
CA ASP A 223 -21.20 -7.41 -7.30
C ASP A 223 -20.08 -8.18 -8.01
N ALA A 224 -20.42 -8.80 -9.14
CA ALA A 224 -19.46 -9.51 -9.99
C ALA A 224 -18.33 -8.59 -10.50
N ARG A 225 -18.60 -7.29 -10.70
CA ARG A 225 -17.61 -6.32 -11.17
C ARG A 225 -16.50 -6.15 -10.14
N ARG A 226 -16.85 -6.01 -8.86
CA ARG A 226 -15.89 -5.96 -7.76
C ARG A 226 -15.04 -7.23 -7.70
N ASP A 227 -15.68 -8.40 -7.77
CA ASP A 227 -14.99 -9.69 -7.68
C ASP A 227 -13.99 -9.88 -8.83
N VAL A 228 -14.40 -9.61 -10.07
CA VAL A 228 -13.51 -9.65 -11.24
C VAL A 228 -12.36 -8.66 -11.09
N THR A 229 -12.64 -7.41 -10.69
CA THR A 229 -11.59 -6.38 -10.49
C THR A 229 -10.56 -6.83 -9.45
N LEU A 230 -11.00 -7.41 -8.33
CA LEU A 230 -10.13 -7.90 -7.27
C LEU A 230 -9.29 -9.09 -7.75
N LEU A 231 -9.86 -10.02 -8.51
CA LEU A 231 -9.15 -11.18 -9.05
C LEU A 231 -8.09 -10.78 -10.10
N LEU A 232 -8.36 -9.76 -10.92
CA LEU A 232 -7.37 -9.23 -11.86
C LEU A 232 -6.20 -8.57 -11.13
N LEU A 233 -6.49 -7.76 -10.11
CA LEU A 233 -5.46 -7.19 -9.24
C LEU A 233 -4.64 -8.29 -8.56
N LEU A 234 -5.29 -9.32 -8.01
CA LEU A 234 -4.64 -10.45 -7.37
C LEU A 234 -3.71 -11.20 -8.35
N GLY A 235 -4.18 -11.42 -9.59
CA GLY A 235 -3.39 -12.05 -10.65
C GLY A 235 -2.11 -11.27 -10.97
N GLU A 236 -2.20 -9.95 -11.11
CA GLU A 236 -1.04 -9.10 -11.36
C GLU A 236 -0.07 -9.08 -10.16
N ILE A 237 -0.58 -8.94 -8.93
CA ILE A 237 0.27 -8.96 -7.72
C ILE A 237 1.02 -10.29 -7.62
N ARG A 238 0.35 -11.43 -7.84
CA ARG A 238 0.97 -12.75 -7.84
C ARG A 238 2.02 -12.92 -8.94
N ARG A 239 1.73 -12.43 -10.15
CA ARG A 239 2.69 -12.45 -11.27
C ARG A 239 3.98 -11.71 -10.90
N ARG A 240 3.85 -10.50 -10.34
CA ARG A 240 5.00 -9.68 -9.89
C ARG A 240 5.74 -10.29 -8.71
N ALA A 241 5.02 -10.97 -7.82
CA ALA A 241 5.62 -11.77 -6.76
C ALA A 241 6.33 -13.04 -7.28
N GLY A 242 6.28 -13.33 -8.59
CA GLY A 242 6.85 -14.53 -9.20
C GLY A 242 6.08 -15.81 -8.88
N ASP A 243 4.82 -15.70 -8.45
CA ASP A 243 3.94 -16.82 -8.13
C ASP A 243 3.02 -17.13 -9.34
N THR A 244 3.62 -17.51 -10.48
CA THR A 244 2.94 -17.62 -11.79
C THR A 244 1.71 -18.52 -11.77
N GLU A 245 1.78 -19.69 -11.13
CA GLU A 245 0.64 -20.63 -11.03
C GLU A 245 -0.55 -20.01 -10.30
N LEU A 246 -0.29 -19.27 -9.21
CA LEU A 246 -1.34 -18.57 -8.46
C LEU A 246 -1.94 -17.43 -9.27
N ALA A 247 -1.13 -16.74 -10.09
CA ALA A 247 -1.61 -15.72 -11.01
C ALA A 247 -2.55 -16.29 -12.08
N VAL A 248 -2.18 -17.43 -12.68
CA VAL A 248 -3.04 -18.17 -13.63
C VAL A 248 -4.34 -18.63 -12.96
N GLY A 249 -4.26 -19.11 -11.72
CA GLY A 249 -5.43 -19.47 -10.92
C GLY A 249 -6.40 -18.30 -10.71
N ALA A 250 -5.88 -17.12 -10.36
CA ALA A 250 -6.69 -15.90 -10.21
C ALA A 250 -7.38 -15.49 -11.53
N LEU A 251 -6.66 -15.56 -12.66
CA LEU A 251 -7.23 -15.32 -13.99
C LEU A 251 -8.34 -16.30 -14.37
N ARG A 252 -8.19 -17.58 -14.03
CA ARG A 252 -9.22 -18.59 -14.27
C ARG A 252 -10.48 -18.28 -13.47
N LEU A 253 -10.33 -17.94 -12.20
CA LEU A 253 -11.44 -17.50 -11.35
C LEU A 253 -12.10 -16.24 -11.91
N ALA A 254 -11.32 -15.23 -12.33
CA ALA A 254 -11.88 -14.01 -12.93
C ALA A 254 -12.71 -14.33 -14.18
N SER A 255 -12.23 -15.22 -15.04
CA SER A 255 -12.95 -15.69 -16.22
C SER A 255 -14.26 -16.39 -15.87
N GLN A 256 -14.24 -17.25 -14.85
CA GLN A 256 -15.42 -17.99 -14.40
C GLN A 256 -16.46 -17.04 -13.79
N THR A 257 -16.03 -16.08 -12.98
CA THR A 257 -16.91 -15.06 -12.40
C THR A 257 -17.52 -14.18 -13.50
N LEU A 258 -16.72 -13.79 -14.50
CA LEU A 258 -17.17 -12.91 -15.59
C LEU A 258 -18.16 -13.59 -16.54
N LEU A 259 -17.95 -14.88 -16.85
CA LEU A 259 -18.74 -15.66 -17.81
C LEU A 259 -19.83 -16.52 -17.17
N GLY A 260 -19.92 -16.52 -15.83
CA GLY A 260 -20.81 -17.39 -15.08
C GLY A 260 -22.30 -17.03 -15.22
N PRO A 261 -23.20 -18.02 -15.12
CA PRO A 261 -24.66 -17.84 -15.25
C PRO A 261 -25.27 -16.97 -14.14
N GLY A 262 -24.56 -16.75 -13.03
CA GLY A 262 -24.98 -15.90 -11.92
C GLY A 262 -24.81 -14.40 -12.14
N THR A 263 -24.28 -13.97 -13.30
CA THR A 263 -24.16 -12.54 -13.62
C THR A 263 -25.49 -11.88 -14.06
N GLY A 264 -26.63 -12.58 -13.84
CA GLY A 264 -27.97 -12.04 -13.72
C GLY A 264 -28.34 -10.94 -14.70
N GLY A 265 -28.65 -11.28 -15.96
CA GLY A 265 -29.29 -10.36 -16.91
C GLY A 265 -28.46 -9.13 -17.32
N VAL A 266 -27.22 -9.02 -16.86
CA VAL A 266 -26.32 -7.95 -17.25
C VAL A 266 -26.00 -8.10 -18.73
N SER A 267 -26.48 -7.13 -19.53
CA SER A 267 -26.34 -7.14 -20.99
C SER A 267 -24.86 -7.33 -21.38
N SER A 268 -24.63 -8.06 -22.46
CA SER A 268 -23.29 -8.29 -23.03
C SER A 268 -22.56 -7.01 -23.46
N GLY A 269 -23.18 -5.83 -23.34
CA GLY A 269 -22.62 -4.53 -23.74
C GLY A 269 -22.17 -3.62 -22.60
N GLU A 270 -22.01 -4.11 -21.36
CA GLU A 270 -21.50 -3.24 -20.29
C GLU A 270 -20.01 -2.91 -20.48
N PRO A 271 -19.61 -1.62 -20.56
CA PRO A 271 -18.24 -1.21 -20.88
C PRO A 271 -17.15 -1.77 -19.93
N TRP A 272 -17.50 -2.08 -18.68
CA TRP A 272 -16.52 -2.63 -17.73
C TRP A 272 -16.16 -4.08 -18.06
N ARG A 273 -17.05 -4.85 -18.70
CA ARG A 273 -16.79 -6.25 -19.08
C ARG A 273 -15.76 -6.30 -20.19
N GLU A 274 -15.90 -5.44 -21.20
CA GLU A 274 -14.93 -5.31 -22.28
C GLU A 274 -13.55 -4.94 -21.74
N ARG A 275 -13.48 -3.95 -20.84
CA ARG A 275 -12.25 -3.59 -20.14
C ARG A 275 -11.68 -4.76 -19.34
N ALA A 276 -12.50 -5.53 -18.62
CA ALA A 276 -12.03 -6.69 -17.88
C ALA A 276 -11.47 -7.78 -18.80
N LEU A 277 -12.10 -8.03 -19.95
CA LEU A 277 -11.60 -8.98 -20.96
C LEU A 277 -10.27 -8.53 -21.57
N GLU A 278 -10.10 -7.22 -21.80
CA GLU A 278 -8.84 -6.62 -22.24
C GLU A 278 -7.75 -6.80 -21.17
N GLU A 279 -8.01 -6.42 -19.92
CA GLU A 279 -7.07 -6.59 -18.80
C GLU A 279 -6.67 -8.07 -18.62
N MET A 280 -7.61 -9.00 -18.79
CA MET A 280 -7.33 -10.45 -18.76
C MET A 280 -6.41 -10.90 -19.90
N ARG A 281 -6.65 -10.40 -21.13
CA ARG A 281 -5.82 -10.72 -22.30
C ARG A 281 -4.40 -10.21 -22.09
N ASP A 282 -4.26 -8.98 -21.64
CA ASP A 282 -2.97 -8.35 -21.35
C ASP A 282 -2.21 -9.09 -20.25
N LEU A 283 -2.90 -9.48 -19.17
CA LEU A 283 -2.28 -10.24 -18.08
C LEU A 283 -1.82 -11.63 -18.55
N ARG A 284 -2.60 -12.32 -19.40
CA ARG A 284 -2.19 -13.60 -20.01
C ARG A 284 -0.94 -13.43 -20.86
N GLU A 285 -0.85 -12.36 -21.65
CA GLU A 285 0.31 -12.10 -22.49
C GLU A 285 1.57 -11.81 -21.66
N ARG A 286 1.44 -11.01 -20.59
CA ARG A 286 2.53 -10.78 -19.63
C ARG A 286 2.99 -12.06 -18.94
N LEU A 287 2.06 -12.97 -18.60
CA LEU A 287 2.40 -14.26 -17.99
C LEU A 287 3.16 -15.17 -18.96
N ARG A 288 2.79 -15.18 -20.25
CA ARG A 288 3.50 -15.95 -21.29
C ARG A 288 4.90 -15.42 -21.57
N SER A 289 5.06 -14.10 -21.52
CA SER A 289 6.32 -13.42 -21.79
C SER A 289 7.30 -13.41 -20.60
N GLN A 290 6.86 -13.88 -19.42
CA GLN A 290 7.70 -13.86 -18.23
C GLN A 290 8.76 -14.96 -18.33
N PRO A 291 10.07 -14.62 -18.24
CA PRO A 291 11.11 -15.63 -18.23
C PRO A 291 10.89 -16.57 -17.06
N VAL A 292 11.01 -17.87 -17.30
CA VAL A 292 10.98 -18.89 -16.25
C VAL A 292 12.14 -18.57 -15.31
N GLN A 293 11.84 -18.00 -14.15
CA GLN A 293 12.86 -17.80 -13.12
C GLN A 293 13.29 -19.20 -12.68
N SER A 294 14.47 -19.61 -13.09
CA SER A 294 15.15 -20.76 -12.52
C SER A 294 15.23 -20.49 -11.02
N GLY A 295 14.54 -21.32 -10.21
CA GLY A 295 14.59 -21.17 -8.75
C GLY A 295 16.03 -21.19 -8.27
N PRO A 296 16.35 -20.57 -7.12
CA PRO A 296 17.66 -20.74 -6.50
C PRO A 296 17.86 -22.24 -6.25
N THR A 297 18.77 -22.83 -7.01
CA THR A 297 19.28 -24.20 -6.81
C THR A 297 20.12 -24.26 -5.55
#